data_AF-M7BAG6-F1
#
_entry.id   AF-M7BAG6-F1
#
_cell.length_a   1.000
_cell.length_b   1.000
_cell.length_c   1.000
_cell.angle_alpha   90.00
_cell.angle_beta   90.00
_cell.angle_gamma   90.00
#
_symmetry.space_group_name_H-M   'P 1'
#
loop_
_entity.id
_entity.type
_entity.pdbx_description
1 polymer ?
#
loop_
_entity_poly.entity_id
_entity_poly.type
_entity_poly.pdbx_seq_one_letter_code
_entity_poly.pdbx_strand_id
1 'polypeptide(L)'
;KRVLKCEKYFSATERLSYKRELSWYRGRRPRTAFTRNQIDVLENVFRVNSYPGIDVREELAHKLDLDEDRIQIWFQNRRAKLKRSHRESQFIMVKNTLTSNLLE
;
A
#
# COMPACT_ATOMS: atom_id res chain seq x y z
N LYS A 1 0.62 32.58 -3.07
CA LYS A 1 0.70 33.44 -1.87
C LYS A 1 -0.60 33.38 -1.01
N ARG A 2 -1.00 32.20 -0.47
CA ARG A 2 -2.22 32.10 0.39
C ARG A 2 -2.10 31.23 1.66
N VAL A 3 -0.91 30.70 1.99
CA VAL A 3 -0.75 29.76 3.13
C VAL A 3 -0.15 30.42 4.39
N LEU A 4 0.44 31.61 4.28
CA LEU A 4 1.23 32.23 5.37
C LEU A 4 0.41 33.03 6.41
N LYS A 5 -0.92 33.01 6.38
CA LYS A 5 -1.75 33.86 7.26
C LYS A 5 -2.38 33.17 8.48
N CYS A 6 -2.10 31.88 8.72
CA CYS A 6 -2.71 31.15 9.84
C CYS A 6 -1.73 30.82 10.99
N GLU A 7 -0.42 31.01 10.84
CA GLU A 7 0.54 30.70 11.93
C GLU A 7 0.45 31.65 13.14
N LYS A 8 -0.11 32.85 12.95
CA LYS A 8 -0.19 33.88 14.00
C LYS A 8 -1.28 33.64 15.04
N TYR A 9 -2.23 32.74 14.78
CA TYR A 9 -3.37 32.46 15.66
C TYR A 9 -3.20 31.18 16.50
N PHE A 10 -2.12 30.43 16.26
CA PHE A 10 -1.84 29.18 16.96
C PHE A 10 -0.74 29.38 18.01
N SER A 11 -1.01 28.88 19.22
CA SER A 11 -0.05 28.75 20.31
C SER A 11 1.19 27.96 19.86
N ALA A 12 2.30 28.06 20.61
CA ALA A 12 3.54 27.38 20.26
C ALA A 12 3.37 25.84 20.16
N THR A 13 2.47 25.27 20.97
CA THR A 13 2.09 23.85 20.95
C THR A 13 1.30 23.48 19.70
N GLU A 14 0.36 24.32 19.28
CA GLU A 14 -0.43 24.09 18.05
C GLU A 14 0.43 24.21 16.78
N ARG A 15 1.41 25.11 16.75
CA ARG A 15 2.40 25.20 15.65
C ARG A 15 3.29 23.96 15.54
N LEU A 16 3.69 23.37 16.67
CA LEU A 16 4.45 22.11 16.69
C LEU A 16 3.59 20.92 16.23
N SER A 17 2.31 20.89 16.62
CA SER A 17 1.34 19.89 16.16
C SER A 17 1.14 19.95 14.65
N TYR A 18 0.93 21.14 14.09
CA TYR A 18 0.76 21.35 12.65
C TYR A 18 2.01 20.94 11.84
N LYS A 19 3.22 21.22 12.37
CA LYS A 19 4.47 20.76 11.76
C LYS A 19 4.62 19.23 11.79
N ARG A 20 4.14 18.55 12.84
CA ARG A 20 4.06 17.08 12.89
C ARG A 20 3.04 16.51 11.92
N GLU A 21 1.88 17.14 11.76
CA GLU A 21 0.89 16.72 10.75
C GLU A 21 1.46 16.80 9.32
N LEU A 22 2.23 17.84 9.02
CA LEU A 22 2.89 17.97 7.71
C LEU A 22 4.09 17.03 7.53
N SER A 23 4.66 16.47 8.62
CA SER A 23 5.78 15.51 8.50
C SER A 23 5.35 14.17 7.92
N TRP A 24 4.06 13.79 8.07
CA TRP A 24 3.47 12.63 7.40
C TRP A 24 3.52 12.72 5.87
N TYR A 25 3.59 13.95 5.34
CA TYR A 25 3.68 14.23 3.91
C TYR A 25 5.12 14.49 3.46
N ARG A 26 5.98 15.06 4.30
CA ARG A 26 7.38 15.36 3.96
C ARG A 26 8.33 14.15 3.96
N GLY A 27 7.98 13.04 4.60
CA GLY A 27 8.84 11.85 4.71
C GLY A 27 8.47 10.69 3.79
N ARG A 28 7.42 10.79 2.96
CA ARG A 28 7.03 9.68 2.09
C ARG A 28 7.95 9.60 0.89
N ARG A 29 8.60 8.45 0.72
CA ARG A 29 9.34 8.14 -0.50
C ARG A 29 8.41 8.28 -1.72
N PRO A 30 8.90 8.77 -2.86
CA PRO A 30 8.13 8.86 -4.09
C PRO A 30 7.46 7.53 -4.43
N ARG A 31 6.28 7.59 -5.03
CA ARG A 31 5.54 6.39 -5.43
C ARG A 31 6.26 5.73 -6.61
N THR A 32 6.62 4.47 -6.46
CA THR A 32 7.13 3.65 -7.56
C THR A 32 5.96 3.15 -8.40
N ALA A 33 6.04 3.36 -9.71
CA ALA A 33 5.16 2.72 -10.69
C ALA A 33 5.92 1.53 -11.30
N PHE A 34 5.42 0.32 -11.08
CA PHE A 34 6.02 -0.89 -11.65
C PHE A 34 5.57 -1.07 -13.10
N THR A 35 6.50 -1.46 -13.97
CA THR A 35 6.19 -1.87 -15.34
C THR A 35 5.44 -3.20 -15.35
N ARG A 36 4.81 -3.53 -16.48
CA ARG A 36 4.07 -4.79 -16.61
C ARG A 36 4.99 -6.01 -16.40
N ASN A 37 6.17 -6.00 -17.02
CA ASN A 37 7.16 -7.07 -16.87
C ASN A 37 7.60 -7.27 -15.41
N GLN A 38 7.86 -6.18 -14.67
CA GLN A 38 8.20 -6.25 -13.25
C GLN A 38 7.08 -6.90 -12.43
N ILE A 39 5.82 -6.52 -12.70
CA ILE A 39 4.66 -7.11 -12.02
C ILE A 39 4.55 -8.60 -12.33
N ASP A 40 4.73 -9.02 -13.58
CA ASP A 40 4.58 -10.41 -13.99
C ASP A 40 5.64 -11.31 -13.32
N VAL A 41 6.89 -10.84 -13.21
CA VAL A 41 7.96 -11.54 -12.46
C VAL A 41 7.61 -11.64 -10.98
N LEU A 42 7.17 -10.54 -10.36
CA LEU A 42 6.79 -10.49 -8.95
C LEU A 42 5.61 -11.43 -8.63
N GLU A 43 4.58 -11.46 -9.47
CA GLU A 43 3.45 -12.38 -9.35
C GLU A 43 3.90 -13.85 -9.53
N ASN A 44 4.85 -14.13 -10.43
CA ASN A 44 5.37 -15.48 -10.59
C ASN A 44 6.05 -16.00 -9.33
N VAL A 45 6.90 -15.18 -8.71
CA VAL A 45 7.51 -15.55 -7.43
C VAL A 45 6.46 -15.65 -6.34
N PHE A 46 5.50 -14.74 -6.28
CA PHE A 46 4.43 -14.75 -5.28
C PHE A 46 3.61 -16.04 -5.27
N ARG A 47 3.35 -16.63 -6.45
CA ARG A 47 2.66 -17.92 -6.59
C ARG A 47 3.41 -19.08 -5.94
N VAL A 48 4.74 -19.05 -6.00
CA VAL A 48 5.61 -20.08 -5.41
C VAL A 48 5.85 -19.81 -3.93
N ASN A 49 6.16 -18.56 -3.58
CA ASN A 49 6.43 -18.12 -2.23
C ASN A 49 5.87 -16.71 -1.98
N SER A 50 4.80 -16.62 -1.18
CA SER A 50 4.18 -15.35 -0.79
C SER A 50 4.94 -14.58 0.31
N TYR A 51 5.96 -15.19 0.92
CA TYR A 51 6.81 -14.64 1.98
C TYR A 51 8.30 -14.86 1.64
N PRO A 52 8.82 -14.23 0.57
CA PRO A 52 10.24 -14.37 0.23
C PRO A 52 11.13 -13.81 1.34
N GLY A 53 12.21 -14.54 1.66
CA GLY A 53 13.27 -14.10 2.56
C GLY A 53 14.11 -12.97 1.97
N ILE A 54 15.09 -12.45 2.73
CA ILE A 54 15.91 -11.31 2.30
C ILE A 54 16.68 -11.62 1.00
N ASP A 55 17.33 -12.78 0.91
CA ASP A 55 18.16 -13.16 -0.24
C ASP A 55 17.37 -13.16 -1.56
N VAL A 56 16.16 -13.72 -1.54
CA VAL A 56 15.27 -13.76 -2.71
C VAL A 56 14.79 -12.36 -3.09
N ARG A 57 14.58 -11.47 -2.12
CA ARG A 57 14.15 -10.09 -2.40
C ARG A 57 15.31 -9.26 -2.96
N GLU A 58 16.54 -9.48 -2.50
CA GLU A 58 17.74 -8.84 -3.08
C GLU A 58 18.00 -9.32 -4.51
N GLU A 59 17.87 -10.62 -4.80
CA GLU A 59 17.98 -11.14 -6.16
C GLU A 59 16.95 -10.48 -7.10
N LEU A 60 15.70 -10.35 -6.63
CA LEU A 60 14.64 -9.67 -7.39
C LEU A 60 14.90 -8.18 -7.57
N ALA A 61 15.42 -7.51 -6.55
CA ALA A 61 15.81 -6.11 -6.60
C ALA A 61 16.85 -5.86 -7.71
N HIS A 62 17.91 -6.68 -7.74
CA HIS A 62 18.92 -6.64 -8.78
C HIS A 62 18.35 -6.95 -10.17
N LYS A 63 17.53 -7.99 -10.29
CA LYS A 63 16.95 -8.43 -11.57
C LYS A 63 15.99 -7.40 -12.18
N LEU A 64 15.25 -6.67 -11.33
CA LEU A 64 14.19 -5.77 -11.75
C LEU A 64 14.59 -4.29 -11.73
N ASP A 65 15.84 -3.99 -11.32
CA ASP A 65 16.37 -2.64 -11.12
C ASP A 65 15.48 -1.81 -10.17
N LEU A 66 15.27 -2.35 -8.97
CA LEU A 66 14.43 -1.77 -7.93
C LEU A 66 15.13 -1.89 -6.57
N ASP A 67 14.83 -1.00 -5.61
CA ASP A 67 15.29 -1.22 -4.25
C ASP A 67 14.58 -2.44 -3.62
N GLU A 68 15.29 -3.20 -2.79
CA GLU A 68 14.73 -4.33 -2.01
C GLU A 68 13.49 -3.92 -1.21
N ASP A 69 13.50 -2.71 -0.62
CA ASP A 69 12.36 -2.13 0.10
C ASP A 69 11.10 -2.06 -0.79
N ARG A 70 11.25 -1.78 -2.08
CA ARG A 70 10.11 -1.77 -3.03
C ARG A 70 9.57 -3.16 -3.26
N ILE A 71 10.44 -4.18 -3.32
CA ILE A 71 10.04 -5.58 -3.40
C ILE A 71 9.29 -5.96 -2.12
N GLN A 72 9.84 -5.68 -0.94
CA GLN A 72 9.19 -5.95 0.34
C GLN A 72 7.78 -5.33 0.43
N ILE A 73 7.66 -4.03 0.13
CA ILE A 73 6.38 -3.31 0.15
C ILE A 73 5.40 -3.90 -0.86
N TRP A 74 5.87 -4.29 -2.05
CA TRP A 74 5.02 -4.94 -3.05
C TRP A 74 4.45 -6.25 -2.52
N PHE A 75 5.27 -7.12 -1.94
CA PHE A 75 4.81 -8.41 -1.38
C PHE A 75 3.83 -8.20 -0.21
N GLN A 76 4.08 -7.22 0.67
CA GLN A 76 3.14 -6.84 1.73
C GLN A 76 1.79 -6.39 1.17
N ASN A 77 1.80 -5.48 0.20
CA ASN A 77 0.60 -4.98 -0.46
C ASN A 77 -0.14 -6.10 -1.20
N ARG A 78 0.60 -7.02 -1.82
CA ARG A 78 0.02 -8.14 -2.55
C ARG A 78 -0.71 -9.11 -1.62
N ARG A 79 -0.13 -9.43 -0.46
CA ARG A 79 -0.81 -10.19 0.60
C ARG A 79 -2.02 -9.45 1.17
N ALA A 80 -1.92 -8.14 1.37
CA ALA A 80 -3.05 -7.33 1.82
C ALA A 80 -4.20 -7.35 0.81
N LYS A 81 -3.90 -7.29 -0.49
CA LYS A 81 -4.89 -7.44 -1.57
C LYS A 81 -5.51 -8.83 -1.57
N LEU A 82 -4.72 -9.89 -1.41
CA LEU A 82 -5.22 -11.26 -1.30
C LEU A 82 -6.19 -11.39 -0.12
N LYS A 83 -5.83 -10.88 1.06
CA LYS A 83 -6.68 -10.89 2.25
C LYS A 83 -7.98 -10.07 2.05
N ARG A 84 -7.89 -8.90 1.41
CA ARG A 84 -9.06 -8.08 1.09
C ARG A 84 -9.98 -8.77 0.09
N SER A 85 -9.44 -9.41 -0.95
CA SER A 85 -10.23 -10.16 -1.93
C SER A 85 -11.07 -11.24 -1.27
N HIS A 86 -10.51 -12.00 -0.32
CA HIS A 86 -11.28 -13.02 0.39
C HIS A 86 -12.44 -12.43 1.19
N ARG A 87 -12.24 -11.28 1.85
CA ARG A 87 -13.29 -10.59 2.60
C ARG A 87 -14.37 -10.01 1.70
N GLU A 88 -13.97 -9.39 0.60
CA GLU A 88 -14.89 -8.82 -0.38
C GLU A 88 -15.74 -9.92 -1.03
N SER A 89 -15.11 -11.02 -1.47
CA SER A 89 -15.83 -12.18 -2.01
C SER A 89 -16.83 -12.75 -1.00
N GLN A 90 -16.46 -12.87 0.28
CA GLN A 90 -17.38 -13.31 1.33
C GLN A 90 -18.53 -12.32 1.55
N PHE A 91 -18.24 -11.01 1.56
CA PHE A 91 -19.25 -9.97 1.70
C PHE A 91 -20.24 -9.97 0.53
N ILE A 92 -19.76 -10.08 -0.71
CA ILE A 92 -20.59 -10.15 -1.90
C ILE A 92 -21.46 -11.41 -1.91
N MET A 93 -20.92 -12.56 -1.48
CA MET A 93 -21.71 -13.80 -1.35
C MET A 93 -22.84 -13.65 -0.32
N VAL A 94 -22.56 -13.13 0.87
CA VAL A 94 -23.58 -12.87 1.90
C VAL A 94 -24.62 -11.86 1.42
N LYS A 95 -24.19 -10.81 0.72
CA LYS A 95 -25.12 -9.84 0.14
C LYS A 95 -26.03 -10.49 -0.88
N ASN A 96 -25.47 -11.30 -1.79
CA ASN A 96 -26.24 -11.96 -2.84
C ASN A 96 -27.27 -12.94 -2.27
N THR A 97 -26.92 -13.71 -1.23
CA THR A 97 -27.87 -14.63 -0.56
C THR A 97 -28.95 -13.89 0.21
N LEU A 98 -28.62 -12.79 0.89
CA LEU A 98 -29.62 -11.96 1.57
C LEU A 98 -30.55 -11.27 0.57
N THR A 99 -30.04 -10.83 -0.59
CA THR A 99 -30.87 -10.23 -1.64
C THR A 99 -31.75 -11.25 -2.36
N SER A 100 -31.30 -12.49 -2.55
CA SER A 100 -32.13 -13.53 -3.14
C SER A 100 -33.30 -13.93 -2.22
N ASN A 101 -33.05 -14.02 -0.91
CA ASN A 101 -34.07 -14.36 0.08
C ASN A 101 -35.08 -13.22 0.36
N LEU A 102 -34.85 -12.00 -0.15
CA LEU A 102 -35.73 -10.84 0.00
C LEU A 102 -36.59 -10.59 -1.26
N LEU A 103 -36.23 -11.21 -2.38
CA LEU A 103 -36.95 -11.13 -3.66
C LEU A 103 -37.85 -12.35 -3.89
N GLU A 104 -38.01 -13.21 -2.89
CA GLU A 104 -38.98 -14.30 -2.78
C GLU A 104 -39.99 -13.96 -1.68
#